data_AF-A0A7G6SDW0-F1
#
_entry.id   AF-A0A7G6SDW0-F1
#
_cell.length_a   1.000
_cell.length_b   1.000
_cell.length_c   1.000
_cell.angle_alpha   90.00
_cell.angle_beta   90.00
_cell.angle_gamma   90.00
#
_symmetry.space_group_name_H-M   'P 1'
#
loop_
_entity.id
_entity.type
_entity.pdbx_description
1 polymer ?
#
loop_
_entity_poly.entity_id
_entity_poly.type
_entity_poly.pdbx_seq_one_letter_code
_entity_poly.pdbx_strand_id
1 'polypeptide(L)'
;MTEHSVRNFNINFGPQHPAAHGVLRLVLELDGEVVARVDPHIGLLHRGTEKLMEAKTYLQAVPYLDRLDYVAPMNQEHAYALAVERLLGLEVPKRGQLIRVLYSEIGRILSHLLNVTTQAMDVGALTPPLWGFEEREKLMVFYERACGARMHAAYFRPGGVHQDIPDKLVEDIGKWCDPFLQTVKNLDDLITPNRIFKQRNVDIGVVKLEDAWAWGFSGVMVRGSGAAWDLRKSQPYECYSEMEFDVPIGKNGDCYDRYLIRMEEMRQSVRIMRQCVDLLLGKERVGPVSNTSAKIVPPKRGEMKRSMEALIHHFKLYTEGYHVPAGEVYAAVEAPKGEFGVFLVSDGSNKPYRVKLRAPGFAHIQAMDFLCRGHMLGDVSAILGSLDIVFGEVDR
;
A
#
# COMPACT_ATOMS: atom_id res chain seq x y z
N MET A 1 34.42 -12.58 -44.10
CA MET A 1 34.17 -12.88 -42.67
C MET A 1 32.67 -13.08 -42.55
N THR A 2 32.24 -14.32 -42.33
CA THR A 2 30.84 -14.63 -42.04
C THR A 2 30.50 -14.00 -40.70
N GLU A 3 29.66 -12.97 -40.69
CA GLU A 3 29.04 -12.47 -39.46
C GLU A 3 28.28 -13.64 -38.83
N HIS A 4 28.87 -14.26 -37.80
CA HIS A 4 28.11 -15.10 -36.90
C HIS A 4 27.09 -14.17 -36.24
N SER A 5 25.83 -14.26 -36.65
CA SER A 5 24.74 -13.54 -36.01
C SER A 5 24.81 -13.81 -34.50
N VAL A 6 25.04 -12.77 -33.71
CA VAL A 6 25.03 -12.85 -32.24
C VAL A 6 23.66 -13.44 -31.86
N ARG A 7 23.67 -14.68 -31.36
CA ARG A 7 22.44 -15.41 -31.04
C ARG A 7 22.09 -15.10 -29.60
N ASN A 8 21.19 -14.15 -29.40
CA ASN A 8 20.66 -13.83 -28.07
C ASN A 8 20.04 -15.08 -27.44
N PHE A 9 20.36 -15.31 -26.17
CA PHE A 9 19.87 -16.46 -25.41
C PHE A 9 18.61 -16.06 -24.64
N ASN A 10 17.52 -16.80 -24.85
CA ASN A 10 16.24 -16.49 -24.21
C ASN A 10 16.04 -17.35 -22.97
N ILE A 11 15.87 -16.72 -21.81
CA ILE A 11 15.58 -17.39 -20.53
C ILE A 11 14.17 -17.01 -20.06
N ASN A 12 13.40 -18.01 -19.65
CA ASN A 12 12.17 -17.78 -18.89
C ASN A 12 12.52 -17.76 -17.40
N PHE A 13 12.33 -16.62 -16.76
CA PHE A 13 12.41 -16.47 -15.32
C PHE A 13 10.99 -16.56 -14.73
N GLY A 14 10.71 -17.64 -14.01
CA GLY A 14 9.38 -17.95 -13.47
C GLY A 14 8.52 -18.84 -14.40
N PRO A 15 7.23 -19.08 -14.08
CA PRO A 15 6.44 -18.42 -13.05
C PRO A 15 6.77 -18.83 -11.61
N GLN A 16 7.45 -19.96 -11.41
CA GLN A 16 7.90 -20.42 -10.10
C GLN A 16 9.39 -20.08 -9.90
N HIS A 17 9.67 -18.98 -9.20
CA HIS A 17 11.02 -18.60 -8.80
C HIS A 17 10.98 -17.82 -7.48
N PRO A 18 11.89 -18.05 -6.51
CA PRO A 18 11.86 -17.36 -5.22
C PRO A 18 11.86 -15.83 -5.33
N ALA A 19 12.75 -15.27 -6.16
CA ALA A 19 12.85 -13.82 -6.37
C ALA A 19 11.70 -13.21 -7.22
N ALA A 20 10.76 -14.02 -7.71
CA ALA A 20 9.57 -13.53 -8.39
C ALA A 20 8.44 -13.16 -7.41
N HIS A 21 8.59 -13.43 -6.10
CA HIS A 21 7.64 -13.09 -5.02
C HIS A 21 6.15 -13.28 -5.38
N GLY A 22 5.83 -14.44 -5.95
CA GLY A 22 4.50 -14.77 -6.43
C GLY A 22 4.57 -15.46 -7.78
N VAL A 23 3.78 -14.96 -8.73
CA VAL A 23 3.63 -15.52 -10.07
C VAL A 23 3.96 -14.46 -11.11
N LEU A 24 5.24 -14.37 -11.47
CA LEU A 24 5.75 -13.52 -12.53
C LEU A 24 6.49 -14.37 -13.55
N ARG A 25 6.20 -14.17 -14.83
CA ARG A 25 6.99 -14.75 -15.92
C ARG A 25 7.71 -13.62 -16.65
N LEU A 26 9.02 -13.52 -16.48
CA LEU A 26 9.87 -12.62 -17.28
C LEU A 26 10.54 -13.42 -18.40
N VAL A 27 10.34 -13.01 -19.65
CA VAL A 27 11.12 -13.52 -20.79
C VAL A 27 12.29 -12.57 -20.97
N LEU A 28 13.49 -13.05 -20.66
CA LEU A 28 14.73 -12.29 -20.75
C LEU A 28 15.48 -12.70 -22.01
N GLU A 29 15.85 -11.72 -22.84
CA GLU A 29 16.82 -11.91 -23.93
C GLU A 29 18.19 -11.43 -23.43
N LEU A 30 19.15 -12.35 -23.37
CA LEU A 30 20.48 -12.12 -22.83
C LEU A 30 21.54 -12.12 -23.95
N ASP A 31 22.49 -11.20 -23.86
CA ASP A 31 23.76 -11.24 -24.57
C ASP A 31 24.87 -11.59 -23.56
N GLY A 32 25.18 -12.89 -23.46
CA GLY A 32 26.00 -13.42 -22.38
C GLY A 32 25.30 -13.28 -21.02
N GLU A 33 25.84 -12.44 -20.13
CA GLU A 33 25.27 -12.12 -18.81
C GLU A 33 24.43 -10.84 -18.80
N VAL A 34 24.53 -10.02 -19.85
CA VAL A 34 23.89 -8.69 -19.93
C VAL A 34 22.49 -8.84 -20.50
N VAL A 35 21.53 -8.20 -19.84
CA VAL A 35 20.13 -8.18 -20.26
C VAL A 35 19.95 -7.18 -21.41
N ALA A 36 19.57 -7.67 -22.58
CA ALA A 36 19.28 -6.83 -23.76
C ALA A 36 17.82 -6.38 -23.77
N ARG A 37 16.90 -7.28 -23.42
CA ARG A 37 15.46 -7.05 -23.42
C ARG A 37 14.75 -7.87 -22.33
N VAL A 38 13.72 -7.27 -21.73
CA VAL A 38 12.83 -7.93 -20.78
C VAL A 38 11.38 -7.80 -21.23
N ASP A 39 10.66 -8.91 -21.28
CA ASP A 39 9.22 -8.93 -21.51
C ASP A 39 8.48 -9.52 -20.29
N PRO A 40 7.85 -8.67 -19.44
CA PRO A 40 7.11 -9.14 -18.28
C PRO A 40 5.70 -9.62 -18.67
N HIS A 41 5.51 -10.93 -18.67
CA HIS A 41 4.18 -11.54 -18.77
C HIS A 41 3.47 -11.52 -17.43
N ILE A 42 2.46 -10.65 -17.33
CA ILE A 42 1.54 -10.51 -16.20
C ILE A 42 0.17 -11.14 -16.53
N GLY A 43 -0.76 -11.15 -15.59
CA GLY A 43 -2.12 -11.67 -15.75
C GLY A 43 -2.34 -13.08 -15.17
N LEU A 44 -1.31 -13.69 -14.59
CA LEU A 44 -1.41 -15.03 -13.98
C LEU A 44 -2.28 -15.01 -12.71
N LEU A 45 -2.40 -13.87 -12.05
CA LEU A 45 -3.26 -13.68 -10.86
C LEU A 45 -4.49 -12.80 -11.17
N HIS A 46 -4.84 -12.63 -12.44
CA HIS A 46 -6.01 -11.82 -12.82
C HIS A 46 -7.31 -12.53 -12.43
N ARG A 47 -8.11 -11.87 -11.60
CA ARG A 47 -9.35 -12.43 -11.02
C ARG A 47 -10.62 -11.71 -11.49
N GLY A 48 -10.51 -10.74 -12.39
CA GLY A 48 -11.64 -9.91 -12.82
C GLY A 48 -12.26 -9.12 -11.66
N THR A 49 -11.43 -8.60 -10.76
CA THR A 49 -11.87 -7.91 -9.53
C THR A 49 -12.74 -6.70 -9.84
N GLU A 50 -12.31 -5.85 -10.78
CA GLU A 50 -13.08 -4.68 -11.22
C GLU A 50 -14.46 -5.09 -11.77
N LYS A 51 -14.54 -6.21 -12.49
CA LYS A 51 -15.82 -6.73 -13.04
C LYS A 51 -16.73 -7.28 -11.95
N LEU A 52 -16.16 -7.95 -10.94
CA LEU A 52 -16.93 -8.43 -9.80
C LEU A 52 -17.47 -7.26 -8.96
N MET A 53 -16.72 -6.17 -8.82
CA MET A 53 -17.18 -4.97 -8.10
C MET A 53 -18.42 -4.34 -8.75
N GLU A 54 -18.52 -4.30 -10.08
CA GLU A 54 -19.71 -3.79 -10.80
C GLU A 54 -21.00 -4.56 -10.44
N ALA A 55 -20.90 -5.85 -10.09
CA ALA A 55 -22.05 -6.67 -9.76
C ALA A 55 -22.50 -6.54 -8.28
N LYS A 56 -21.67 -5.95 -7.42
CA LYS A 56 -21.83 -5.92 -5.95
C LYS A 56 -22.18 -4.52 -5.46
N THR A 57 -22.76 -4.42 -4.27
CA THR A 57 -23.03 -3.11 -3.65
C THR A 57 -21.74 -2.49 -3.13
N TYR A 58 -21.74 -1.17 -2.89
CA TYR A 58 -20.55 -0.46 -2.40
C TYR A 58 -19.90 -1.08 -1.17
N LEU A 59 -20.70 -1.52 -0.19
CA LEU A 59 -20.22 -2.17 1.03
C LEU A 59 -19.68 -3.58 0.75
N GLN A 60 -20.32 -4.34 -0.13
CA GLN A 60 -19.86 -5.68 -0.54
C GLN A 60 -18.58 -5.61 -1.39
N ALA A 61 -18.30 -4.47 -2.01
CA ALA A 61 -17.11 -4.25 -2.82
C ALA A 61 -15.84 -3.99 -1.97
N VAL A 62 -15.96 -3.52 -0.72
CA VAL A 62 -14.81 -3.19 0.15
C VAL A 62 -13.78 -4.32 0.25
N PRO A 63 -14.17 -5.59 0.54
CA PRO A 63 -13.20 -6.67 0.75
C PRO A 63 -12.43 -7.09 -0.51
N TYR A 64 -12.80 -6.61 -1.70
CA TYR A 64 -11.98 -6.85 -2.88
C TYR A 64 -10.65 -6.09 -2.80
N LEU A 65 -10.66 -4.90 -2.21
CA LEU A 65 -9.48 -4.01 -2.11
C LEU A 65 -8.45 -4.54 -1.12
N ASP A 66 -8.94 -5.09 0.00
CA ASP A 66 -8.12 -5.83 0.99
C ASP A 66 -7.28 -6.95 0.36
N ARG A 67 -7.73 -7.49 -0.77
CA ARG A 67 -7.12 -8.65 -1.44
C ARG A 67 -6.28 -8.28 -2.65
N LEU A 68 -6.19 -7.00 -2.99
CA LEU A 68 -5.35 -6.51 -4.08
C LEU A 68 -3.91 -6.44 -3.61
N ASP A 69 -3.60 -5.43 -2.81
CA ASP A 69 -2.36 -5.35 -2.05
C ASP A 69 -2.58 -5.99 -0.68
N TYR A 70 -2.36 -7.30 -0.61
CA TYR A 70 -2.55 -8.08 0.61
C TYR A 70 -1.54 -7.73 1.72
N VAL A 71 -0.58 -6.84 1.45
CA VAL A 71 0.45 -6.42 2.41
C VAL A 71 -0.01 -5.20 3.21
N ALA A 72 -0.69 -4.26 2.55
CA ALA A 72 -1.25 -3.05 3.15
C ALA A 72 -2.76 -2.90 2.88
N PRO A 73 -3.60 -3.85 3.36
CA PRO A 73 -5.02 -3.91 3.01
C PRO A 73 -5.80 -2.64 3.38
N MET A 74 -5.60 -2.13 4.60
CA MET A 74 -6.31 -0.93 5.08
C MET A 74 -6.01 0.33 4.27
N ASN A 75 -4.80 0.47 3.70
CA ASN A 75 -4.47 1.60 2.83
C ASN A 75 -5.28 1.54 1.51
N GLN A 76 -5.58 0.34 1.02
CA GLN A 76 -6.40 0.11 -0.16
C GLN A 76 -7.89 0.37 0.14
N GLU A 77 -8.38 -0.08 1.30
CA GLU A 77 -9.73 0.25 1.76
C GLU A 77 -9.92 1.76 1.90
N HIS A 78 -8.90 2.45 2.42
CA HIS A 78 -8.93 3.89 2.63
C HIS A 78 -9.17 4.63 1.32
N ALA A 79 -8.41 4.33 0.25
CA ALA A 79 -8.58 5.02 -1.03
C ALA A 79 -10.00 4.88 -1.61
N TYR A 80 -10.61 3.71 -1.45
CA TYR A 80 -11.99 3.49 -1.89
C TYR A 80 -13.02 4.14 -0.98
N ALA A 81 -12.84 4.05 0.34
CA ALA A 81 -13.71 4.73 1.29
C ALA A 81 -13.73 6.23 1.02
N LEU A 82 -12.56 6.82 0.75
CA LEU A 82 -12.39 8.22 0.42
C LEU A 82 -13.03 8.59 -0.93
N ALA A 83 -12.94 7.72 -1.95
CA ALA A 83 -13.64 7.91 -3.22
C ALA A 83 -15.16 7.95 -3.06
N VAL A 84 -15.72 7.01 -2.28
CA VAL A 84 -17.15 6.92 -2.02
C VAL A 84 -17.62 8.09 -1.14
N GLU A 85 -16.83 8.49 -0.14
CA GLU A 85 -17.11 9.64 0.73
C GLU A 85 -17.16 10.96 -0.05
N ARG A 86 -16.24 11.16 -1.00
CA ARG A 86 -16.25 12.34 -1.89
C ARG A 86 -17.51 12.39 -2.76
N LEU A 87 -17.96 11.25 -3.30
CA LEU A 87 -19.21 11.20 -4.07
C LEU A 87 -20.45 11.45 -3.22
N LEU A 88 -20.45 11.00 -1.97
CA LEU A 88 -21.55 11.20 -1.03
C LEU A 88 -21.54 12.59 -0.37
N GLY A 89 -20.44 13.35 -0.49
CA GLY A 89 -20.25 14.62 0.22
C GLY A 89 -20.23 14.45 1.74
N LEU A 90 -19.70 13.32 2.24
CA LEU A 90 -19.66 13.01 3.66
C LEU A 90 -18.33 13.41 4.29
N GLU A 91 -18.42 14.05 5.45
CA GLU A 91 -17.28 14.26 6.33
C GLU A 91 -17.20 13.16 7.40
N VAL A 92 -16.01 12.59 7.57
CA VAL A 92 -15.73 11.60 8.61
C VAL A 92 -15.35 12.32 9.90
N PRO A 93 -15.86 11.90 11.08
CA PRO A 93 -15.47 12.50 12.36
C PRO A 93 -13.96 12.41 12.63
N LYS A 94 -13.43 13.37 13.40
CA LYS A 94 -11.99 13.50 13.66
C LYS A 94 -11.35 12.26 14.30
N ARG A 95 -12.03 11.64 15.29
CA ARG A 95 -11.58 10.36 15.87
C ARG A 95 -11.49 9.24 14.82
N GLY A 96 -12.45 9.16 13.91
CA GLY A 96 -12.44 8.20 12.80
C GLY A 96 -11.26 8.42 11.85
N GLN A 97 -10.96 9.69 11.54
CA GLN A 97 -9.79 10.07 10.74
C GLN A 97 -8.48 9.69 11.44
N LEU A 98 -8.33 9.98 12.74
CA LEU A 98 -7.13 9.62 13.50
C LEU A 98 -6.90 8.10 13.53
N ILE A 99 -7.95 7.30 13.72
CA ILE A 99 -7.85 5.84 13.67
C ILE A 99 -7.41 5.38 12.28
N ARG A 100 -7.96 5.97 11.21
CA ARG A 100 -7.57 5.63 9.84
C ARG A 100 -6.12 5.98 9.53
N VAL A 101 -5.65 7.15 9.95
CA VAL A 101 -4.24 7.54 9.81
C VAL A 101 -3.34 6.61 10.61
N LEU A 102 -3.68 6.31 11.86
CA LEU A 102 -2.91 5.40 12.71
C LEU A 102 -2.72 4.03 12.03
N TYR A 103 -3.81 3.43 11.54
CA TYR A 103 -3.75 2.14 10.86
C TYR A 103 -3.16 2.20 9.44
N SER A 104 -3.28 3.33 8.74
CA SER A 104 -2.60 3.54 7.45
C SER A 104 -1.08 3.60 7.61
N GLU A 105 -0.58 4.17 8.71
CA GLU A 105 0.85 4.16 9.04
C GLU A 105 1.33 2.80 9.55
N ILE A 106 0.51 2.05 10.30
CA ILE A 106 0.82 0.64 10.60
C ILE A 106 0.91 -0.19 9.30
N GLY A 107 -0.03 0.00 8.37
CA GLY A 107 0.00 -0.63 7.06
C GLY A 107 1.24 -0.25 6.25
N ARG A 108 1.72 1.00 6.39
CA ARG A 108 2.99 1.45 5.79
C ARG A 108 4.19 0.73 6.36
N ILE A 109 4.29 0.62 7.68
CA ILE A 109 5.37 -0.14 8.33
C ILE A 109 5.31 -1.62 7.93
N LEU A 110 4.11 -2.23 7.91
CA LEU A 110 3.92 -3.62 7.47
C LEU A 110 4.42 -3.86 6.04
N SER A 111 4.20 -2.90 5.14
CA SER A 111 4.68 -2.98 3.75
C SER A 111 6.18 -2.78 3.63
N HIS A 112 6.73 -1.74 4.26
CA HIS A 112 8.17 -1.48 4.20
C HIS A 112 8.99 -2.58 4.87
N LEU A 113 8.53 -3.14 5.99
CA LEU A 113 9.19 -4.29 6.62
C LEU A 113 9.22 -5.49 5.68
N LEU A 114 8.11 -5.79 5.00
CA LEU A 114 8.10 -6.91 4.04
C LEU A 114 9.09 -6.62 2.90
N ASN A 115 8.99 -5.45 2.29
CA ASN A 115 9.81 -5.08 1.15
C ASN A 115 11.31 -5.07 1.49
N VAL A 116 11.73 -4.29 2.49
CA VAL A 116 13.14 -4.15 2.86
C VAL A 116 13.76 -5.50 3.19
N THR A 117 13.04 -6.35 3.92
CA THR A 117 13.56 -7.66 4.30
C THR A 117 13.58 -8.66 3.15
N THR A 118 12.56 -8.67 2.29
CA THR A 118 12.51 -9.55 1.11
C THR A 118 13.51 -9.13 0.04
N GLN A 119 13.68 -7.82 -0.20
CA GLN A 119 14.76 -7.30 -1.06
C GLN A 119 16.13 -7.74 -0.53
N ALA A 120 16.35 -7.66 0.80
CA ALA A 120 17.58 -8.15 1.40
C ALA A 120 17.76 -9.67 1.19
N MET A 121 16.68 -10.45 1.29
CA MET A 121 16.68 -11.90 1.04
C MET A 121 17.03 -12.23 -0.42
N ASP A 122 16.49 -11.49 -1.39
CA ASP A 122 16.76 -11.70 -2.82
C ASP A 122 18.21 -11.40 -3.20
N VAL A 123 18.84 -10.47 -2.47
CA VAL A 123 20.26 -10.17 -2.62
C VAL A 123 21.14 -11.20 -1.88
N GLY A 124 20.57 -11.93 -0.92
CA GLY A 124 21.19 -13.08 -0.23
C GLY A 124 21.26 -12.99 1.30
N ALA A 125 20.71 -11.94 1.92
CA ALA A 125 20.72 -11.77 3.38
C ALA A 125 19.49 -12.44 4.04
N LEU A 126 19.73 -13.51 4.80
CA LEU A 126 18.66 -14.33 5.39
C LEU A 126 18.20 -13.89 6.79
N THR A 127 19.01 -13.13 7.52
CA THR A 127 18.70 -12.68 8.88
C THR A 127 17.62 -11.58 8.94
N PRO A 128 17.63 -10.55 8.08
CA PRO A 128 16.66 -9.45 8.16
C PRO A 128 15.18 -9.88 8.10
N PRO A 129 14.75 -10.83 7.24
CA PRO A 129 13.39 -11.36 7.24
C PRO A 129 12.91 -11.87 8.59
N LEU A 130 13.77 -12.59 9.33
CA LEU A 130 13.39 -13.18 10.61
C LEU A 130 13.10 -12.09 11.66
N TRP A 131 13.95 -11.06 11.72
CA TRP A 131 13.75 -9.93 12.64
C TRP A 131 12.57 -9.06 12.23
N GLY A 132 12.41 -8.78 10.94
CA GLY A 132 11.29 -7.98 10.45
C GLY A 132 9.95 -8.69 10.62
N PHE A 133 9.88 -10.00 10.42
CA PHE A 133 8.62 -10.74 10.52
C PHE A 133 8.13 -10.88 11.96
N GLU A 134 9.03 -10.89 12.95
CA GLU A 134 8.62 -10.81 14.36
C GLU A 134 7.86 -9.51 14.65
N GLU A 135 8.36 -8.36 14.14
CA GLU A 135 7.68 -7.08 14.29
C GLU A 135 6.38 -7.01 13.48
N ARG A 136 6.34 -7.62 12.27
CA ARG A 136 5.10 -7.73 11.50
C ARG A 136 4.04 -8.56 12.25
N GLU A 137 4.43 -9.62 12.96
CA GLU A 137 3.52 -10.43 13.76
C GLU A 137 2.86 -9.59 14.86
N LYS A 138 3.66 -8.78 15.58
CA LYS A 138 3.14 -7.86 16.62
C LYS A 138 2.12 -6.87 16.04
N LEU A 139 2.39 -6.33 14.86
CA LEU A 139 1.45 -5.44 14.16
C LEU A 139 0.18 -6.16 13.70
N MET A 140 0.27 -7.41 13.25
CA MET A 140 -0.90 -8.23 12.90
C MET A 140 -1.78 -8.54 14.11
N VAL A 141 -1.21 -8.66 15.31
CA VAL A 141 -2.00 -8.77 16.56
C VAL A 141 -2.81 -7.50 16.82
N PHE A 142 -2.29 -6.31 16.45
CA PHE A 142 -3.08 -5.07 16.54
C PHE A 142 -4.22 -5.01 15.52
N TYR A 143 -4.05 -5.63 14.35
CA TYR A 143 -5.13 -5.81 13.38
C TYR A 143 -6.21 -6.74 13.96
N GLU A 144 -5.79 -7.88 14.50
CA GLU A 144 -6.70 -8.86 15.10
C GLU A 144 -7.51 -8.26 16.24
N ARG A 145 -6.89 -7.46 17.12
CA ARG A 145 -7.59 -6.81 18.23
C ARG A 145 -8.59 -5.73 17.80
N ALA A 146 -8.44 -5.13 16.62
CA ALA A 146 -9.36 -4.10 16.12
C ALA A 146 -10.50 -4.67 15.27
N CYS A 147 -10.22 -5.63 14.39
CA CYS A 147 -11.21 -6.14 13.43
C CYS A 147 -11.54 -7.63 13.59
N GLY A 148 -10.76 -8.38 14.37
CA GLY A 148 -10.89 -9.83 14.52
C GLY A 148 -10.16 -10.65 13.45
N ALA A 149 -9.51 -10.01 12.48
CA ALA A 149 -8.73 -10.66 11.44
C ALA A 149 -7.29 -10.11 11.41
N ARG A 150 -6.34 -10.96 10.99
CA ARG A 150 -4.90 -10.62 11.01
C ARG A 150 -4.40 -9.89 9.76
N MET A 151 -5.08 -10.05 8.62
CA MET A 151 -4.70 -9.43 7.35
C MET A 151 -5.88 -8.70 6.72
N HIS A 152 -6.85 -9.42 6.17
CA HIS A 152 -8.03 -8.83 5.52
C HIS A 152 -9.03 -8.35 6.58
N ALA A 153 -9.12 -7.03 6.76
CA ALA A 153 -9.74 -6.43 7.93
C ALA A 153 -11.20 -5.99 7.69
N ALA A 154 -11.60 -5.62 6.47
CA ALA A 154 -12.93 -5.05 6.19
C ALA A 154 -13.30 -3.90 7.15
N TYR A 155 -12.28 -3.13 7.60
CA TYR A 155 -12.35 -2.29 8.80
C TYR A 155 -12.66 -0.84 8.44
N PHE A 156 -12.00 -0.30 7.43
CA PHE A 156 -12.35 0.99 6.88
C PHE A 156 -13.56 0.81 5.99
N ARG A 157 -14.61 1.60 6.26
CA ARG A 157 -15.84 1.57 5.50
C ARG A 157 -16.17 2.98 5.06
N PRO A 158 -16.85 3.17 3.92
CA PRO A 158 -17.38 4.48 3.56
C PRO A 158 -18.23 5.05 4.70
N GLY A 159 -17.86 6.23 5.19
CA GLY A 159 -18.45 6.90 6.36
C GLY A 159 -17.63 6.79 7.66
N GLY A 160 -16.42 6.23 7.64
CA GLY A 160 -15.48 6.20 8.76
C GLY A 160 -14.93 4.81 9.06
N VAL A 161 -15.01 4.40 10.32
CA VAL A 161 -14.49 3.11 10.79
C VAL A 161 -15.63 2.22 11.28
N HIS A 162 -15.53 0.90 11.04
CA HIS A 162 -16.60 -0.03 11.40
C HIS A 162 -16.85 -0.13 12.91
N GLN A 163 -15.78 -0.28 13.70
CA GLN A 163 -15.83 -0.45 15.15
C GLN A 163 -14.75 0.40 15.82
N ASP A 164 -15.05 0.94 16.99
CA ASP A 164 -14.07 1.73 17.75
C ASP A 164 -12.99 0.81 18.35
N ILE A 165 -11.79 1.36 18.54
CA ILE A 165 -10.68 0.65 19.17
C ILE A 165 -10.75 0.76 20.70
N PRO A 166 -10.41 -0.30 21.45
CA PRO A 166 -10.29 -0.21 22.90
C PRO A 166 -9.14 0.69 23.33
N ASP A 167 -9.30 1.49 24.40
CA ASP A 167 -8.25 2.36 24.94
C ASP A 167 -6.93 1.61 25.23
N LYS A 168 -7.03 0.39 25.76
CA LYS A 168 -5.85 -0.47 26.02
C LYS A 168 -5.04 -0.76 24.76
N LEU A 169 -5.70 -0.87 23.60
CA LEU A 169 -5.01 -1.12 22.33
C LEU A 169 -4.17 0.09 21.92
N VAL A 170 -4.69 1.31 22.14
CA VAL A 170 -3.97 2.55 21.86
C VAL A 170 -2.71 2.66 22.73
N GLU A 171 -2.82 2.32 24.03
CA GLU A 171 -1.66 2.28 24.94
C GLU A 171 -0.63 1.23 24.52
N ASP A 172 -1.07 0.05 24.09
CA ASP A 172 -0.18 -1.03 23.64
C ASP A 172 0.56 -0.66 22.34
N ILE A 173 -0.10 0.03 21.41
CA ILE A 173 0.52 0.59 20.19
C ILE A 173 1.56 1.65 20.56
N GLY A 174 1.26 2.51 21.53
CA GLY A 174 2.22 3.50 22.05
C GLY A 174 3.48 2.84 22.62
N LYS A 175 3.33 1.79 23.44
CA LYS A 175 4.45 1.02 24.00
C LYS A 175 5.28 0.29 22.96
N TRP A 176 4.69 -0.08 21.83
CA TRP A 176 5.39 -0.76 20.73
C TRP A 176 6.28 0.18 19.91
N CYS A 177 5.97 1.47 19.88
CA CYS A 177 6.72 2.46 19.08
C CYS A 177 8.20 2.58 19.49
N ASP A 178 8.53 2.55 20.79
CA ASP A 178 9.92 2.75 21.25
C ASP A 178 10.81 1.54 20.95
N PRO A 179 10.42 0.29 21.27
CA PRO A 179 11.20 -0.90 20.93
C PRO A 179 11.38 -1.07 19.42
N PHE A 180 10.38 -0.69 18.62
CA PHE A 180 10.48 -0.81 17.16
C PHE A 180 11.56 0.08 16.55
N LEU A 181 11.80 1.28 17.08
CA LEU A 181 12.91 2.11 16.59
C LEU A 181 14.28 1.45 16.82
N GLN A 182 14.40 0.67 17.90
CA GLN A 182 15.62 -0.10 18.15
C GLN A 182 15.79 -1.24 17.14
N THR A 183 14.71 -1.92 16.74
CA THR A 183 14.79 -2.97 15.70
C THR A 183 15.12 -2.40 14.33
N VAL A 184 14.53 -1.25 13.96
CA VAL A 184 14.90 -0.50 12.74
C VAL A 184 16.36 -0.09 12.76
N LYS A 185 16.88 0.38 13.91
CA LYS A 185 18.30 0.70 14.07
C LYS A 185 19.19 -0.53 13.89
N ASN A 186 18.83 -1.66 14.49
CA ASN A 186 19.59 -2.91 14.34
C ASN A 186 19.62 -3.40 12.87
N LEU A 187 18.51 -3.22 12.13
CA LEU A 187 18.46 -3.51 10.68
C LEU A 187 19.35 -2.56 9.87
N ASP A 188 19.31 -1.27 10.20
CA ASP A 188 20.14 -0.23 9.57
C ASP A 188 21.64 -0.51 9.79
N ASP A 189 22.04 -0.81 11.03
CA ASP A 189 23.42 -1.12 11.40
C ASP A 189 23.97 -2.36 10.65
N LEU A 190 23.10 -3.32 10.32
CA LEU A 190 23.47 -4.55 9.60
C LEU A 190 23.57 -4.34 8.09
N ILE A 191 22.60 -3.65 7.48
CA ILE A 191 22.42 -3.59 6.02
C ILE A 191 23.08 -2.35 5.42
N THR A 192 22.85 -1.18 6.00
CA THR A 192 23.23 0.11 5.41
C THR A 192 24.73 0.30 5.23
N PRO A 193 25.61 0.00 6.21
CA PRO A 193 27.05 0.12 6.03
C PRO A 193 27.66 -1.07 5.26
N ASN A 194 26.92 -2.14 5.02
CA ASN A 194 27.46 -3.36 4.42
C ASN A 194 27.93 -3.14 2.98
N ARG A 195 29.22 -3.41 2.74
CA ARG A 195 29.85 -3.29 1.42
C ARG A 195 29.16 -4.13 0.35
N ILE A 196 28.76 -5.36 0.68
CA ILE A 196 28.14 -6.28 -0.28
C ILE A 196 26.77 -5.75 -0.71
N PHE A 197 25.99 -5.24 0.25
CA PHE A 197 24.67 -4.68 -0.04
C PHE A 197 24.77 -3.41 -0.89
N LYS A 198 25.76 -2.54 -0.61
CA LYS A 198 26.04 -1.37 -1.46
C LYS A 198 26.43 -1.78 -2.88
N GLN A 199 27.36 -2.73 -3.03
CA GLN A 199 27.77 -3.23 -4.35
C GLN A 199 26.62 -3.80 -5.19
N ARG A 200 25.55 -4.29 -4.55
CA ARG A 200 24.38 -4.89 -5.22
C ARG A 200 23.19 -3.95 -5.39
N ASN A 201 23.26 -2.70 -4.92
CA ASN A 201 22.13 -1.75 -5.03
C ASN A 201 22.55 -0.34 -5.48
N VAL A 202 23.81 0.06 -5.28
CA VAL A 202 24.33 1.34 -5.77
C VAL A 202 24.52 1.24 -7.28
N ASP A 203 24.13 2.29 -8.00
CA ASP A 203 24.21 2.40 -9.47
C ASP A 203 23.36 1.36 -10.25
N ILE A 204 22.43 0.67 -9.57
CA ILE A 204 21.53 -0.30 -10.19
C ILE A 204 20.13 0.29 -10.32
N GLY A 205 19.53 0.14 -11.52
CA GLY A 205 18.16 0.58 -11.79
C GLY A 205 17.99 2.09 -11.67
N VAL A 206 18.99 2.87 -12.11
CA VAL A 206 19.00 4.34 -12.01
C VAL A 206 17.89 4.95 -12.86
N VAL A 207 17.06 5.80 -12.24
CA VAL A 207 15.96 6.49 -12.92
C VAL A 207 16.14 8.00 -12.78
N LYS A 208 16.20 8.70 -13.91
CA LYS A 208 16.16 10.17 -13.94
C LYS A 208 14.76 10.68 -13.64
N LEU A 209 14.67 11.88 -13.09
CA LEU A 209 13.40 12.48 -12.71
C LEU A 209 12.43 12.64 -13.91
N GLU A 210 12.92 13.06 -15.06
CA GLU A 210 12.12 13.22 -16.28
C GLU A 210 11.51 11.89 -16.75
N ASP A 211 12.32 10.83 -16.74
CA ASP A 211 11.88 9.48 -17.09
C ASP A 211 10.85 8.96 -16.08
N ALA A 212 11.05 9.21 -14.77
CA ALA A 212 10.10 8.81 -13.74
C ALA A 212 8.69 9.39 -13.99
N TRP A 213 8.61 10.65 -14.41
CA TRP A 213 7.34 11.28 -14.78
C TRP A 213 6.76 10.74 -16.08
N ALA A 214 7.60 10.53 -17.11
CA ALA A 214 7.17 10.01 -18.40
C ALA A 214 6.57 8.58 -18.29
N TRP A 215 7.15 7.73 -17.44
CA TRP A 215 6.63 6.38 -17.16
C TRP A 215 5.46 6.35 -16.17
N GLY A 216 5.10 7.50 -15.58
CA GLY A 216 3.99 7.59 -14.62
C GLY A 216 4.29 6.91 -13.28
N PHE A 217 5.56 6.88 -12.86
CA PHE A 217 5.94 6.39 -11.55
C PHE A 217 5.34 7.25 -10.44
N SER A 218 5.24 6.67 -9.24
CA SER A 218 4.79 7.37 -8.04
C SER A 218 5.48 6.81 -6.79
N GLY A 219 5.31 7.50 -5.66
CA GLY A 219 5.82 7.07 -4.36
C GLY A 219 7.33 7.12 -4.25
N VAL A 220 7.89 6.05 -3.65
CA VAL A 220 9.32 5.88 -3.39
C VAL A 220 10.15 5.97 -4.68
N MET A 221 9.60 5.55 -5.82
CA MET A 221 10.30 5.63 -7.11
C MET A 221 10.59 7.07 -7.52
N VAL A 222 9.60 7.96 -7.40
CA VAL A 222 9.73 9.37 -7.76
C VAL A 222 10.56 10.14 -6.71
N ARG A 223 10.37 9.81 -5.43
CA ARG A 223 11.19 10.37 -4.34
C ARG A 223 12.65 9.96 -4.42
N GLY A 224 12.94 8.73 -4.86
CA GLY A 224 14.29 8.23 -5.10
C GLY A 224 15.03 9.03 -6.15
N SER A 225 14.34 9.44 -7.21
CA SER A 225 14.86 10.24 -8.32
C SER A 225 14.96 11.75 -8.02
N GLY A 226 14.67 12.19 -6.79
CA GLY A 226 14.88 13.58 -6.36
C GLY A 226 13.64 14.49 -6.36
N ALA A 227 12.43 13.97 -6.60
CA ALA A 227 11.22 14.78 -6.50
C ALA A 227 10.66 14.84 -5.07
N ALA A 228 10.36 16.04 -4.60
CA ALA A 228 9.66 16.30 -3.35
C ALA A 228 8.13 16.09 -3.51
N TRP A 229 7.71 14.87 -3.86
CA TRP A 229 6.31 14.53 -4.10
C TRP A 229 5.79 13.45 -3.13
N ASP A 230 4.80 13.81 -2.33
CA ASP A 230 4.04 12.93 -1.43
C ASP A 230 2.61 13.50 -1.32
N LEU A 231 1.59 12.67 -1.58
CA LEU A 231 0.19 13.12 -1.51
C LEU A 231 -0.22 13.56 -0.11
N ARG A 232 0.37 13.00 0.95
CA ARG A 232 0.03 13.36 2.34
C ARG A 232 0.39 14.81 2.69
N LYS A 233 1.36 15.41 1.98
CA LYS A 233 1.75 16.82 2.14
C LYS A 233 1.19 17.71 1.04
N SER A 234 1.24 17.25 -0.22
CA SER A 234 0.82 18.06 -1.38
C SER A 234 -0.69 18.16 -1.52
N GLN A 235 -1.42 17.08 -1.24
CA GLN A 235 -2.87 16.99 -1.31
C GLN A 235 -3.39 16.28 -0.05
N PRO A 236 -3.24 16.91 1.13
CA PRO A 236 -3.53 16.26 2.39
C PRO A 236 -4.99 15.80 2.43
N TYR A 237 -5.17 14.56 2.84
CA TYR A 237 -6.46 13.96 3.15
C TYR A 237 -6.54 13.67 4.64
N GLU A 238 -7.76 13.54 5.16
CA GLU A 238 -8.03 13.30 6.58
C GLU A 238 -7.29 14.32 7.47
N CYS A 239 -6.56 13.85 8.49
CA CYS A 239 -5.85 14.67 9.46
C CYS A 239 -4.33 14.75 9.20
N TYR A 240 -3.82 14.33 8.04
CA TYR A 240 -2.38 14.41 7.73
C TYR A 240 -1.84 15.85 7.73
N SER A 241 -2.70 16.86 7.51
CA SER A 241 -2.35 18.28 7.57
C SER A 241 -1.97 18.77 8.97
N GLU A 242 -2.49 18.12 10.02
CA GLU A 242 -2.18 18.46 11.42
C GLU A 242 -0.93 17.73 11.95
N MET A 243 -0.39 16.78 11.19
CA MET A 243 0.72 15.92 11.61
C MET A 243 2.08 16.47 11.19
N GLU A 244 3.04 16.39 12.11
CA GLU A 244 4.42 16.82 11.87
C GLU A 244 5.31 15.62 11.50
N PHE A 245 5.66 15.54 10.22
CA PHE A 245 6.60 14.57 9.68
C PHE A 245 7.35 15.16 8.47
N ASP A 246 8.50 14.57 8.20
CA ASP A 246 9.39 14.93 7.10
C ASP A 246 9.32 13.87 5.99
N VAL A 247 9.49 14.28 4.74
CA VAL A 247 9.47 13.37 3.58
C VAL A 247 10.91 13.15 3.11
N PRO A 248 11.44 11.90 3.16
CA PRO A 248 12.79 11.61 2.67
C PRO A 248 12.86 11.68 1.14
N ILE A 249 13.97 12.21 0.62
CA ILE A 249 14.21 12.41 -0.81
C ILE A 249 15.58 11.81 -1.16
N GLY A 250 15.63 11.02 -2.22
CA GLY A 250 16.86 10.46 -2.79
C GLY A 250 17.57 11.45 -3.70
N LYS A 251 18.79 11.12 -4.15
CA LYS A 251 19.58 12.02 -5.01
C LYS A 251 19.93 11.38 -6.34
N ASN A 252 20.23 10.09 -6.33
CA ASN A 252 20.80 9.37 -7.46
C ASN A 252 19.73 8.59 -8.24
N GLY A 253 18.63 8.20 -7.59
CA GLY A 253 17.55 7.43 -8.23
C GLY A 253 17.83 5.93 -8.36
N ASP A 254 18.83 5.42 -7.64
CA ASP A 254 19.23 4.01 -7.61
C ASP A 254 18.40 3.18 -6.62
N CYS A 255 18.60 1.85 -6.64
CA CYS A 255 17.95 0.94 -5.69
C CYS A 255 18.33 1.23 -4.23
N TYR A 256 19.52 1.75 -3.97
CA TYR A 256 20.00 2.07 -2.63
C TYR A 256 19.29 3.27 -2.00
N ASP A 257 19.09 4.36 -2.75
CA ASP A 257 18.32 5.52 -2.29
C ASP A 257 16.87 5.14 -1.98
N ARG A 258 16.26 4.27 -2.79
CA ARG A 258 14.90 3.74 -2.55
C ARG A 258 14.83 2.94 -1.25
N TYR A 259 15.86 2.15 -0.95
CA TYR A 259 15.98 1.43 0.31
C TYR A 259 16.09 2.40 1.50
N LEU A 260 16.96 3.41 1.41
CA LEU A 260 17.12 4.42 2.46
C LEU A 260 15.84 5.21 2.73
N ILE A 261 15.11 5.58 1.67
CA ILE A 261 13.80 6.23 1.78
C ILE A 261 12.83 5.37 2.60
N ARG A 262 12.76 4.06 2.34
CA ARG A 262 11.85 3.17 3.09
C ARG A 262 12.25 3.02 4.55
N MET A 263 13.54 2.94 4.82
CA MET A 263 14.06 2.92 6.20
C MET A 263 13.68 4.20 6.95
N GLU A 264 13.78 5.35 6.31
CA GLU A 264 13.41 6.63 6.91
C GLU A 264 11.88 6.81 7.01
N GLU A 265 11.11 6.39 6.01
CA GLU A 265 9.64 6.39 6.06
C GLU A 265 9.12 5.55 7.24
N MET A 266 9.75 4.42 7.57
CA MET A 266 9.39 3.68 8.79
C MET A 266 9.58 4.50 10.07
N ARG A 267 10.65 5.32 10.16
CA ARG A 267 10.87 6.20 11.33
C ARG A 267 9.85 7.32 11.39
N GLN A 268 9.52 7.90 10.24
CA GLN A 268 8.50 8.96 10.14
C GLN A 268 7.09 8.43 10.43
N SER A 269 6.76 7.21 10.00
CA SER A 269 5.51 6.55 10.37
C SER A 269 5.38 6.37 11.87
N VAL A 270 6.46 5.96 12.57
CA VAL A 270 6.44 5.86 14.05
C VAL A 270 6.22 7.23 14.70
N ARG A 271 6.80 8.30 14.15
CA ARG A 271 6.56 9.68 14.63
C ARG A 271 5.10 10.08 14.49
N ILE A 272 4.47 9.78 13.35
CA ILE A 272 3.03 10.02 13.13
C ILE A 272 2.18 9.17 14.07
N MET A 273 2.53 7.89 14.26
CA MET A 273 1.82 6.99 15.17
C MET A 273 1.83 7.52 16.62
N ARG A 274 2.98 8.01 17.11
CA ARG A 274 3.06 8.64 18.45
C ARG A 274 2.13 9.84 18.58
N GLN A 275 2.14 10.75 17.60
CA GLN A 275 1.24 11.91 17.59
C GLN A 275 -0.23 11.50 17.60
N CYS A 276 -0.60 10.47 16.81
CA CYS A 276 -1.95 9.93 16.79
C CYS A 276 -2.34 9.30 18.14
N VAL A 277 -1.45 8.54 18.78
CA VAL A 277 -1.66 7.93 20.10
C VAL A 277 -1.88 9.01 21.17
N ASP A 278 -1.05 10.06 21.18
CA ASP A 278 -1.18 11.17 22.13
C ASP A 278 -2.52 11.92 21.98
N LEU A 279 -2.97 12.14 20.74
CA LEU A 279 -4.25 12.78 20.45
C LEU A 279 -5.45 11.88 20.84
N LEU A 280 -5.36 10.57 20.56
CA LEU A 280 -6.39 9.59 20.87
C LEU A 280 -6.51 9.31 22.38
N LEU A 281 -5.43 9.40 23.15
CA LEU A 281 -5.46 9.28 24.61
C LEU A 281 -5.83 10.60 25.30
N GLY A 282 -5.55 11.73 24.64
CA GLY A 282 -5.83 13.07 25.14
C GLY A 282 -7.20 13.62 24.73
N LYS A 283 -7.19 14.58 23.80
CA LYS A 283 -8.36 15.42 23.45
C LYS A 283 -9.47 14.64 22.76
N GLU A 284 -9.14 13.60 22.00
CA GLU A 284 -10.09 12.86 21.14
C GLU A 284 -10.41 11.47 21.66
N ARG A 285 -10.21 11.26 22.96
CA ARG A 285 -10.52 10.00 23.64
C ARG A 285 -11.98 9.60 23.50
N VAL A 286 -12.89 10.57 23.48
CA VAL A 286 -14.34 10.32 23.36
C VAL A 286 -14.85 11.03 22.12
N GLY A 287 -15.30 10.26 21.14
CA GLY A 287 -15.88 10.78 19.91
C GLY A 287 -16.53 9.68 19.06
N PRO A 288 -17.41 10.04 18.12
CA PRO A 288 -17.91 9.10 17.14
C PRO A 288 -16.78 8.71 16.17
N VAL A 289 -16.66 7.42 15.85
CA VAL A 289 -15.67 6.89 14.87
C VAL A 289 -16.21 6.82 13.45
N SER A 290 -17.52 6.93 13.30
CA SER A 290 -18.24 6.90 12.05
C SER A 290 -19.26 8.03 12.00
N ASN A 291 -19.60 8.45 10.79
CA ASN A 291 -20.56 9.52 10.57
C ASN A 291 -21.91 9.17 11.23
N THR A 292 -22.59 10.17 11.78
CA THR A 292 -23.86 10.04 12.50
C THR A 292 -25.06 9.81 11.58
N SER A 293 -24.89 9.92 10.26
CA SER A 293 -25.95 9.64 9.28
C SER A 293 -26.29 8.14 9.22
N ALA A 294 -27.41 7.78 9.86
CA ALA A 294 -27.95 6.41 9.88
C ALA A 294 -28.39 5.88 8.49
N LYS A 295 -28.38 6.73 7.45
CA LYS A 295 -28.72 6.33 6.07
C LYS A 295 -27.56 5.70 5.31
N ILE A 296 -26.34 5.87 5.80
CA ILE A 296 -25.11 5.41 5.12
C ILE A 296 -24.33 4.48 6.06
N VAL A 297 -24.18 4.89 7.32
CA VAL A 297 -23.54 4.09 8.36
C VAL A 297 -24.60 3.29 9.11
N PRO A 298 -24.40 1.98 9.34
CA PRO A 298 -25.36 1.19 10.10
C PRO A 298 -25.42 1.64 11.56
N PRO A 299 -26.62 1.68 12.18
CA PRO A 299 -26.76 2.10 13.57
C PRO A 299 -26.14 1.10 14.54
N LYS A 300 -25.83 1.57 15.76
CA LYS A 300 -25.27 0.72 16.82
C LYS A 300 -26.27 -0.36 17.22
N ARG A 301 -25.78 -1.56 17.55
CA ARG A 301 -26.64 -2.70 17.93
C ARG A 301 -27.56 -2.42 19.13
N GLY A 302 -27.12 -1.59 20.08
CA GLY A 302 -27.95 -1.20 21.23
C GLY A 302 -29.17 -0.36 20.84
N GLU A 303 -29.01 0.52 19.84
CA GLU A 303 -30.06 1.40 19.33
C GLU A 303 -30.97 0.67 18.34
N MET A 304 -30.41 -0.14 17.45
CA MET A 304 -31.14 -0.96 16.47
C MET A 304 -32.16 -1.91 17.12
N LYS A 305 -31.88 -2.40 18.33
CA LYS A 305 -32.82 -3.27 19.08
C LYS A 305 -33.94 -2.52 19.79
N ARG A 306 -33.88 -1.18 19.87
CA ARG A 306 -34.81 -0.34 20.64
C ARG A 306 -35.62 0.62 19.77
N SER A 307 -35.03 1.17 18.71
CA SER A 307 -35.68 2.07 17.75
C SER A 307 -36.12 1.32 16.50
N MET A 308 -37.35 1.59 16.07
CA MET A 308 -37.90 1.06 14.83
C MET A 308 -37.18 1.63 13.60
N GLU A 309 -36.87 2.93 13.61
CA GLU A 309 -36.14 3.61 12.53
C GLU A 309 -34.73 3.01 12.36
N ALA A 310 -34.02 2.78 13.46
CA ALA A 310 -32.70 2.17 13.43
C ALA A 310 -32.76 0.73 12.86
N LEU A 311 -33.80 -0.03 13.18
CA LEU A 311 -34.01 -1.36 12.60
C LEU A 311 -34.30 -1.29 11.09
N ILE A 312 -35.12 -0.35 10.65
CA ILE A 312 -35.42 -0.12 9.22
C ILE A 312 -34.13 0.22 8.47
N HIS A 313 -33.34 1.17 8.98
CA HIS A 313 -32.07 1.56 8.39
C HIS A 313 -31.08 0.41 8.31
N HIS A 314 -30.92 -0.35 9.41
CA HIS A 314 -30.09 -1.55 9.41
C HIS A 314 -30.54 -2.57 8.36
N PHE A 315 -31.84 -2.85 8.27
CA PHE A 315 -32.38 -3.81 7.31
C PHE A 315 -32.12 -3.37 5.86
N LYS A 316 -32.42 -2.11 5.51
CA LYS A 316 -32.19 -1.60 4.15
C LYS A 316 -30.71 -1.54 3.78
N LEU A 317 -29.84 -1.10 4.69
CA LEU A 317 -28.39 -0.99 4.42
C LEU A 317 -27.73 -2.34 4.11
N TYR A 318 -28.17 -3.43 4.75
CA TYR A 318 -27.59 -4.76 4.52
C TYR A 318 -28.27 -5.58 3.43
N THR A 319 -29.47 -5.21 3.00
CA THR A 319 -30.19 -5.89 1.90
C THR A 319 -30.02 -5.15 0.58
N GLU A 320 -30.43 -3.90 0.53
CA GLU A 320 -30.36 -3.03 -0.65
C GLU A 320 -29.02 -2.31 -0.73
N GLY A 321 -28.52 -1.76 0.38
CA GLY A 321 -27.36 -0.87 0.39
C GLY A 321 -27.75 0.61 0.26
N TYR A 322 -26.81 1.50 0.51
CA TYR A 322 -27.01 2.93 0.30
C TYR A 322 -26.84 3.29 -1.17
N HIS A 323 -27.59 4.30 -1.62
CA HIS A 323 -27.48 4.86 -2.96
C HIS A 323 -26.43 5.96 -2.96
N VAL A 324 -25.62 5.99 -4.00
CA VAL A 324 -24.61 7.03 -4.22
C VAL A 324 -25.10 7.93 -5.35
N PRO A 325 -24.99 9.28 -5.24
CA PRO A 325 -25.37 10.17 -6.32
C PRO A 325 -24.64 9.86 -7.63
N ALA A 326 -25.31 10.07 -8.76
CA ALA A 326 -24.69 9.90 -10.07
C ALA A 326 -23.53 10.89 -10.24
N GLY A 327 -22.38 10.39 -10.67
CA GLY A 327 -21.16 11.18 -10.79
C GLY A 327 -19.90 10.34 -10.96
N GLU A 328 -18.79 11.03 -11.20
CA GLU A 328 -17.47 10.43 -11.39
C GLU A 328 -16.48 11.08 -10.44
N VAL A 329 -15.67 10.28 -9.75
CA VAL A 329 -14.62 10.78 -8.85
C VAL A 329 -13.35 9.95 -9.03
N TYR A 330 -12.21 10.65 -9.13
CA TYR A 330 -10.90 10.07 -8.88
C TYR A 330 -10.43 10.50 -7.50
N ALA A 331 -10.12 9.53 -6.65
CA ALA A 331 -9.51 9.76 -5.36
C ALA A 331 -8.25 8.91 -5.23
N ALA A 332 -7.19 9.50 -4.69
CA ALA A 332 -5.92 8.83 -4.53
C ALA A 332 -5.37 9.03 -3.12
N VAL A 333 -4.64 8.02 -2.66
CA VAL A 333 -4.00 7.95 -1.35
C VAL A 333 -2.54 7.58 -1.58
N GLU A 334 -1.65 8.09 -0.73
CA GLU A 334 -0.25 7.65 -0.73
C GLU A 334 -0.19 6.26 -0.07
N ALA A 335 -0.37 5.20 -0.85
CA ALA A 335 -0.09 3.85 -0.39
C ALA A 335 1.43 3.67 -0.17
N PRO A 336 1.88 2.65 0.57
CA PRO A 336 3.31 2.45 0.84
C PRO A 336 4.13 2.19 -0.44
N LYS A 337 3.49 1.65 -1.47
CA LYS A 337 4.07 1.41 -2.80
C LYS A 337 4.07 2.64 -3.69
N GLY A 338 3.22 3.63 -3.41
CA GLY A 338 3.06 4.87 -4.17
C GLY A 338 1.61 5.33 -4.23
N GLU A 339 1.28 6.16 -5.20
CA GLU A 339 -0.09 6.68 -5.32
C GLU A 339 -1.01 5.55 -5.80
N PHE A 340 -1.92 5.14 -4.91
CA PHE A 340 -3.01 4.24 -5.25
C PHE A 340 -4.27 5.05 -5.47
N GLY A 341 -4.82 4.94 -6.68
CA GLY A 341 -5.97 5.70 -7.14
C GLY A 341 -7.19 4.82 -7.37
N VAL A 342 -8.36 5.34 -7.04
CA VAL A 342 -9.67 4.73 -7.34
C VAL A 342 -10.45 5.73 -8.18
N PHE A 343 -10.73 5.35 -9.42
CA PHE A 343 -11.68 6.03 -10.29
C PHE A 343 -13.03 5.31 -10.19
N LEU A 344 -14.03 6.01 -9.65
CA LEU A 344 -15.36 5.46 -9.41
C LEU A 344 -16.39 6.24 -10.20
N VAL A 345 -17.23 5.51 -10.94
CA VAL A 345 -18.40 6.02 -11.66
C VAL A 345 -19.65 5.46 -11.00
N SER A 346 -20.57 6.34 -10.64
CA SER A 346 -21.90 6.00 -10.11
C SER A 346 -22.98 6.47 -11.07
N ASP A 347 -23.99 5.63 -11.28
CA ASP A 347 -25.20 5.91 -12.06
C ASP A 347 -26.38 6.37 -11.20
N GLY A 348 -26.16 6.63 -9.89
CA GLY A 348 -27.24 6.92 -8.94
C GLY A 348 -27.76 5.69 -8.20
N SER A 349 -27.27 4.49 -8.52
CA SER A 349 -27.73 3.25 -7.89
C SER A 349 -26.97 2.91 -6.60
N ASN A 350 -27.28 1.74 -6.03
CA ASN A 350 -26.62 1.14 -4.88
C ASN A 350 -25.36 0.32 -5.24
N LYS A 351 -25.03 0.25 -6.55
CA LYS A 351 -23.86 -0.46 -7.08
C LYS A 351 -22.99 0.53 -7.87
N PRO A 352 -21.66 0.38 -7.82
CA PRO A 352 -20.80 1.17 -8.68
C PRO A 352 -21.00 0.74 -10.14
N TYR A 353 -21.24 1.71 -11.02
CA TYR A 353 -21.35 1.44 -12.46
C TYR A 353 -20.02 0.98 -13.05
N ARG A 354 -18.93 1.65 -12.64
CA ARG A 354 -17.56 1.28 -13.00
C ARG A 354 -16.62 1.62 -11.84
N VAL A 355 -15.71 0.70 -11.54
CA VAL A 355 -14.57 0.96 -10.66
C VAL A 355 -13.30 0.63 -11.44
N LYS A 356 -12.45 1.63 -11.65
CA LYS A 356 -11.12 1.44 -12.21
C LYS A 356 -10.10 1.77 -11.15
N LEU A 357 -9.15 0.86 -10.97
CA LEU A 357 -8.10 1.02 -9.98
C LEU A 357 -6.80 1.42 -10.68
N ARG A 358 -6.06 2.36 -10.09
CA ARG A 358 -4.71 2.75 -10.49
C ARG A 358 -3.76 2.22 -9.42
N ALA A 359 -3.08 1.12 -9.74
CA ALA A 359 -2.08 0.50 -8.87
C ALA A 359 -0.70 1.04 -9.23
N PRO A 360 0.11 1.43 -8.24
CA PRO A 360 1.47 1.90 -8.47
C PRO A 360 2.34 0.82 -9.12
N GLY A 361 2.26 -0.45 -8.65
CA GLY A 361 3.07 -1.54 -9.17
C GLY A 361 2.86 -1.86 -10.66
N PHE A 362 1.68 -1.55 -11.22
CA PHE A 362 1.43 -1.73 -12.65
C PHE A 362 2.28 -0.78 -13.52
N ALA A 363 2.37 0.50 -13.12
CA ALA A 363 3.22 1.47 -13.81
C ALA A 363 4.71 1.12 -13.63
N HIS A 364 5.09 0.61 -12.45
CA HIS A 364 6.46 0.19 -12.18
C HIS A 364 6.91 -0.99 -13.06
N ILE A 365 6.06 -2.01 -13.22
CA ILE A 365 6.37 -3.20 -14.05
C ILE A 365 6.43 -2.87 -15.54
N GLN A 366 5.62 -1.91 -16.00
CA GLN A 366 5.67 -1.49 -17.41
C GLN A 366 7.07 -1.02 -17.82
N ALA A 367 7.82 -0.41 -16.89
CA ALA A 367 9.17 0.09 -17.12
C ALA A 367 10.27 -0.96 -16.86
N MET A 368 9.93 -2.24 -16.68
CA MET A 368 10.89 -3.29 -16.35
C MET A 368 11.99 -3.45 -17.43
N ASP A 369 11.64 -3.37 -18.71
CA ASP A 369 12.61 -3.40 -19.81
C ASP A 369 13.60 -2.22 -19.73
N PHE A 370 13.10 -1.02 -19.45
CA PHE A 370 13.92 0.18 -19.29
C PHE A 370 14.87 0.06 -18.09
N LEU A 371 14.39 -0.47 -16.96
CA LEU A 371 15.17 -0.59 -15.73
C LEU A 371 16.23 -1.68 -15.79
N CYS A 372 15.99 -2.77 -16.53
CA CYS A 372 16.90 -3.92 -16.57
C CYS A 372 17.86 -3.92 -17.76
N ARG A 373 17.62 -3.12 -18.80
CA ARG A 373 18.49 -3.10 -19.99
C ARG A 373 19.91 -2.65 -19.62
N GLY A 374 20.91 -3.42 -20.04
CA GLY A 374 22.31 -3.14 -19.77
C GLY A 374 22.81 -3.60 -18.39
N HIS A 375 21.92 -4.15 -17.55
CA HIS A 375 22.30 -4.75 -16.26
C HIS A 375 22.54 -6.26 -16.39
N MET A 376 23.18 -6.85 -15.37
CA MET A 376 23.42 -8.29 -15.32
C MET A 376 22.18 -9.03 -14.82
N LEU A 377 22.07 -10.33 -15.14
CA LEU A 377 20.96 -11.18 -14.64
C LEU A 377 20.81 -11.14 -13.10
N GLY A 378 21.91 -11.02 -12.37
CA GLY A 378 21.90 -10.91 -10.90
C GLY A 378 21.31 -9.59 -10.38
N ASP A 379 21.29 -8.53 -11.18
CA ASP A 379 20.74 -7.23 -10.79
C ASP A 379 19.23 -7.16 -10.98
N VAL A 380 18.67 -8.02 -11.84
CA VAL A 380 17.22 -8.10 -12.09
C VAL A 380 16.46 -8.40 -10.79
N SER A 381 16.99 -9.27 -9.92
CA SER A 381 16.34 -9.55 -8.62
C SER A 381 16.39 -8.35 -7.68
N ALA A 382 17.48 -7.59 -7.66
CA ALA A 382 17.61 -6.38 -6.86
C ALA A 382 16.65 -5.28 -7.35
N ILE A 383 16.53 -5.13 -8.67
CA ILE A 383 15.57 -4.20 -9.29
C ILE A 383 14.14 -4.59 -8.91
N LEU A 384 13.75 -5.87 -9.08
CA LEU A 384 12.43 -6.38 -8.69
C LEU A 384 12.10 -6.11 -7.22
N GLY A 385 13.03 -6.45 -6.32
CA GLY A 385 12.86 -6.17 -4.90
C GLY A 385 12.71 -4.67 -4.62
N SER A 386 13.48 -3.82 -5.32
CA SER A 386 13.40 -2.37 -5.15
C SER A 386 12.05 -1.76 -5.56
N LEU A 387 11.27 -2.40 -6.44
CA LEU A 387 10.00 -1.87 -6.94
C LEU A 387 8.82 -2.15 -6.00
N ASP A 388 8.96 -3.06 -5.03
CA ASP A 388 7.88 -3.45 -4.11
C ASP A 388 6.63 -4.01 -4.82
N ILE A 389 6.82 -4.96 -5.74
CA ILE A 389 5.70 -5.45 -6.54
C ILE A 389 4.89 -6.50 -5.77
N VAL A 390 3.58 -6.31 -5.73
CA VAL A 390 2.62 -7.34 -5.31
C VAL A 390 1.66 -7.63 -6.46
N PHE A 391 1.68 -8.86 -6.98
CA PHE A 391 0.94 -9.19 -8.20
C PHE A 391 -0.57 -9.09 -8.06
N GLY A 392 -1.11 -9.12 -6.84
CA GLY A 392 -2.54 -8.91 -6.61
C GLY A 392 -3.03 -7.51 -6.97
N GLU A 393 -2.19 -6.48 -6.88
CA GLU A 393 -2.53 -5.13 -7.35
C GLU A 393 -2.17 -4.91 -8.82
N VAL A 394 -1.29 -5.71 -9.40
CA VAL A 394 -0.95 -5.60 -10.83
C VAL A 394 -2.07 -6.20 -11.67
N ASP A 395 -2.44 -7.44 -11.34
CA ASP A 395 -3.40 -8.27 -12.06
C ASP A 395 -4.81 -8.13 -11.46
N ARG A 396 -5.55 -7.13 -11.91
CA ARG A 396 -6.85 -6.74 -11.34
C ARG A 396 -8.03 -7.13 -12.20
#